data_AF-A0A495J6V0-F1
#
_entry.id   AF-A0A495J6V0-F1
#
_cell.length_a   1.000
_cell.length_b   1.000
_cell.length_c   1.000
_cell.angle_alpha   90.00
_cell.angle_beta   90.00
_cell.angle_gamma   90.00
#
_symmetry.space_group_name_H-M   'P 1'
#
loop_
_entity.id
_entity.type
_entity.pdbx_description
1 polymer ?
#
loop_
_entity_poly.entity_id
_entity_poly.type
_entity_poly.pdbx_seq_one_letter_code
_entity_poly.pdbx_strand_id
1 'polypeptide(L)'
;MRTLQKLLLGLASLTRSTTSSRADSAPQKDPNRPFKTGDKVKKQCFTRARFPGKPVEISEDFYYGTIVFMENKGYASVRFRHQRTPEMEMLSDLIHVPDDEWRYICVQ
;
A
#
# COMPACT_ATOMS: atom_id res chain seq x y z
N MET A 1 69.33 31.52 -0.66
CA MET A 1 68.38 32.34 0.11
C MET A 1 66.95 31.87 -0.18
N ARG A 2 66.13 31.69 0.88
CA ARG A 2 64.65 31.67 0.92
C ARG A 2 63.93 30.48 0.22
N THR A 3 63.57 29.43 0.95
CA THR A 3 62.27 29.16 1.64
C THR A 3 61.11 28.83 0.69
N LEU A 4 60.68 27.55 0.65
CA LEU A 4 59.55 26.97 1.42
C LEU A 4 58.18 27.29 0.81
N GLN A 5 57.57 26.28 0.19
CA GLN A 5 56.15 25.99 0.45
C GLN A 5 55.85 24.52 0.17
N LYS A 6 55.50 23.80 1.25
CA LYS A 6 54.92 22.46 1.23
C LYS A 6 53.44 22.59 0.89
N LEU A 7 52.94 21.78 -0.03
CA LEU A 7 51.52 21.48 -0.08
C LEU A 7 51.33 19.96 0.03
N LEU A 8 51.09 19.53 1.27
CA LEU A 8 50.54 18.22 1.58
C LEU A 8 49.05 18.26 1.27
N LEU A 9 48.59 17.52 0.27
CA LEU A 9 47.22 17.04 0.24
C LEU A 9 47.26 15.51 0.18
N GLY A 10 47.02 14.90 1.33
CA GLY A 10 46.75 13.48 1.44
C GLY A 10 45.46 13.14 0.71
N LEU A 11 45.55 12.27 -0.29
CA LEU A 11 44.38 11.53 -0.74
C LEU A 11 44.08 10.48 0.32
N ALA A 12 43.15 10.83 1.21
CA ALA A 12 42.50 9.88 2.08
C ALA A 12 41.82 8.81 1.21
N SER A 13 42.25 7.56 1.42
CA SER A 13 41.55 6.36 0.98
C SER A 13 40.08 6.44 1.38
N LEU A 14 39.19 6.48 0.39
CA LEU A 14 37.76 6.27 0.60
C LEU A 14 37.31 5.09 -0.25
N THR A 15 37.59 3.88 0.24
CA THR A 15 36.87 2.68 -0.17
C THR A 15 35.44 2.81 0.34
N ARG A 16 34.58 3.42 -0.47
CA ARG A 16 33.14 3.43 -0.22
C ARG A 16 32.60 2.03 -0.55
N SER A 17 32.71 1.12 0.41
CA SER A 17 31.91 -0.10 0.46
C SER A 17 30.46 0.30 0.73
N THR A 18 29.73 0.70 -0.30
CA THR A 18 28.26 0.74 -0.22
C THR A 18 27.74 -0.64 -0.56
N THR A 19 27.62 -1.47 0.48
CA THR A 19 26.56 -2.47 0.55
C THR A 19 25.22 -1.74 0.56
N SER A 20 24.72 -1.45 -0.63
CA SER A 20 23.32 -1.16 -0.91
C SER A 20 22.90 -2.30 -1.83
N SER A 21 22.03 -3.22 -1.43
CA SER A 21 20.65 -2.89 -1.13
C SER A 21 20.14 -3.71 0.04
N ARG A 22 19.59 -2.98 1.00
CA ARG A 22 18.65 -3.45 2.01
C ARG A 22 17.55 -4.23 1.28
N ALA A 23 17.61 -5.55 1.29
CA ALA A 23 16.47 -6.40 0.97
C ALA A 23 15.50 -6.30 2.15
N ASP A 24 14.87 -5.13 2.31
CA ASP A 24 13.67 -4.96 3.14
C ASP A 24 12.48 -5.46 2.31
N SER A 25 12.54 -6.74 1.93
CA SER A 25 11.37 -7.47 1.49
C SER A 25 10.52 -7.64 2.74
N ALA A 26 9.67 -6.65 3.02
CA ALA A 26 8.61 -6.80 4.00
C ALA A 26 7.94 -8.15 3.74
N PRO A 27 7.75 -8.99 4.76
CA PRO A 27 7.24 -10.34 4.55
C PRO A 27 5.93 -10.24 3.78
N GLN A 28 5.93 -10.76 2.54
CA GLN A 28 4.72 -10.84 1.73
C GLN A 28 3.72 -11.65 2.53
N LYS A 29 2.70 -10.99 3.07
CA LYS A 29 1.65 -11.66 3.83
C LYS A 29 0.93 -12.59 2.86
N ASP A 30 0.86 -13.88 3.24
CA ASP A 30 0.11 -14.90 2.51
C ASP A 30 -1.30 -14.38 2.18
N PRO A 31 -1.69 -14.30 0.90
CA PRO A 31 -3.00 -13.76 0.49
C PRO A 31 -4.18 -14.61 0.99
N ASN A 32 -3.95 -15.87 1.38
CA ASN A 32 -4.99 -16.77 1.87
C ASN A 32 -5.10 -16.81 3.40
N ARG A 33 -4.33 -15.98 4.12
CA ARG A 33 -4.41 -15.95 5.58
C ARG A 33 -5.77 -15.41 6.05
N PRO A 34 -6.22 -15.82 7.26
CA PRO A 34 -7.40 -15.22 7.87
C PRO A 34 -7.29 -13.70 8.02
N PHE A 35 -8.42 -13.01 7.82
CA PHE A 35 -8.55 -11.59 8.08
C PHE A 35 -8.45 -11.27 9.57
N LYS A 36 -7.88 -10.12 9.88
CA LYS A 36 -7.81 -9.56 11.23
C LYS A 36 -7.99 -8.05 11.23
N THR A 37 -8.34 -7.51 12.39
CA THR A 37 -8.37 -6.06 12.62
C THR A 37 -7.03 -5.41 12.24
N GLY A 38 -7.10 -4.28 11.55
CA GLY A 38 -5.95 -3.54 11.03
C GLY A 38 -5.47 -4.01 9.66
N ASP A 39 -6.03 -5.09 9.10
CA ASP A 39 -5.69 -5.50 7.75
C ASP A 39 -6.20 -4.50 6.71
N LYS A 40 -5.37 -4.31 5.69
CA LYS A 40 -5.66 -3.49 4.51
C LYS A 40 -6.36 -4.38 3.51
N VAL A 41 -7.50 -3.93 3.03
CA VAL A 41 -8.36 -4.70 2.14
C VAL A 41 -8.88 -3.85 0.99
N LYS A 42 -9.25 -4.53 -0.09
CA LYS A 42 -10.01 -3.96 -1.20
C LYS A 42 -11.26 -4.79 -1.47
N LYS A 43 -12.32 -4.11 -1.90
CA LYS A 43 -13.58 -4.71 -2.35
C LYS A 43 -13.83 -4.30 -3.80
N GLN A 44 -14.18 -5.26 -4.64
CA GLN A 44 -14.56 -4.99 -6.02
C GLN A 44 -15.95 -4.33 -6.04
N CYS A 45 -16.11 -3.30 -6.85
CA CYS A 45 -17.34 -2.52 -6.96
C CYS A 45 -17.68 -2.31 -8.44
N PHE A 46 -18.97 -2.44 -8.76
CA PHE A 46 -19.48 -2.25 -10.12
C PHE A 46 -20.37 -1.01 -10.14
N THR A 47 -19.96 0.00 -10.90
CA THR A 47 -20.78 1.20 -11.10
C THR A 47 -21.50 1.09 -12.43
N ARG A 48 -22.83 1.14 -12.40
CA ARG A 48 -23.65 1.15 -13.60
C ARG A 48 -24.15 2.57 -13.86
N ALA A 49 -23.58 3.23 -14.88
CA ALA A 49 -24.04 4.54 -15.30
C ALA A 49 -25.08 4.40 -16.42
N ARG A 50 -26.22 5.10 -16.29
CA ARG A 50 -27.24 5.21 -17.33
C ARG A 50 -27.41 6.68 -17.71
N PHE A 51 -27.07 7.01 -18.95
CA PHE A 51 -27.32 8.33 -19.52
C PHE A 51 -28.43 8.23 -20.59
N PRO A 52 -29.41 9.14 -20.61
CA PRO A 52 -30.45 9.14 -21.64
C PRO A 52 -29.84 9.14 -23.06
N GLY A 53 -30.26 8.22 -23.91
CA GLY A 53 -29.80 8.11 -25.30
C GLY A 53 -28.41 7.47 -25.49
N LYS A 54 -27.75 6.99 -24.43
CA LYS A 54 -26.48 6.25 -24.53
C LYS A 54 -26.63 4.80 -24.06
N PRO A 55 -25.81 3.87 -24.58
CA PRO A 55 -25.68 2.54 -24.01
C PRO A 55 -25.32 2.61 -22.52
N VAL A 56 -25.76 1.60 -21.78
CA VAL A 56 -25.38 1.44 -20.36
C VAL A 56 -23.88 1.21 -20.29
N GLU A 57 -23.20 2.02 -19.47
CA GLU A 57 -21.78 1.84 -19.18
C GLU A 57 -21.62 1.16 -17.82
N ILE A 58 -20.82 0.09 -17.78
CA ILE A 58 -20.45 -0.62 -16.56
C ILE A 58 -18.97 -0.38 -16.35
N SER A 59 -18.61 0.31 -15.28
CA SER A 59 -17.23 0.43 -14.84
C SER A 59 -16.99 -0.47 -13.62
N GLU A 60 -15.82 -1.08 -13.60
CA GLU A 60 -15.33 -1.90 -12.50
C GLU A 60 -14.25 -1.11 -11.76
N ASP A 61 -14.40 -1.01 -10.44
CA ASP A 61 -13.52 -0.24 -9.57
C ASP A 61 -13.24 -0.97 -8.26
N PHE A 62 -12.26 -0.49 -7.50
CA PHE A 62 -11.93 -1.03 -6.18
C PHE A 62 -12.05 0.01 -5.08
N TYR A 63 -12.74 -0.36 -4.00
CA TYR A 63 -12.77 0.42 -2.77
C TYR A 63 -11.75 -0.12 -1.78
N TYR A 64 -10.81 0.74 -1.41
CA TYR A 64 -9.72 0.42 -0.48
C TYR A 64 -10.07 0.85 0.93
N GLY A 65 -9.77 0.01 1.91
CA GLY A 65 -10.11 0.25 3.30
C GLY A 65 -9.26 -0.51 4.29
N THR A 66 -9.55 -0.29 5.57
CA THR A 66 -8.92 -1.01 6.68
C THR A 66 -10.00 -1.64 7.55
N ILE A 67 -9.81 -2.90 7.93
CA ILE A 67 -10.69 -3.57 8.89
C ILE A 67 -10.53 -2.88 10.25
N VAL A 68 -11.61 -2.32 10.78
CA VAL A 68 -11.61 -1.65 12.10
C VAL A 68 -12.09 -2.58 13.21
N PHE A 69 -12.94 -3.56 12.88
CA PHE A 69 -13.47 -4.51 13.85
C PHE A 69 -13.84 -5.82 13.15
N MET A 70 -13.50 -6.95 13.75
CA MET A 70 -13.92 -8.28 13.29
C MET A 70 -15.22 -8.66 14.00
N GLU A 71 -16.24 -8.99 13.23
CA GLU A 71 -17.51 -9.48 13.77
C GLU A 71 -17.54 -11.02 13.71
N ASN A 72 -18.31 -11.64 14.59
CA ASN A 72 -18.59 -13.06 14.50
C ASN A 72 -19.41 -13.35 13.22
N LYS A 73 -19.24 -14.55 12.64
CA LYS A 73 -20.03 -15.08 11.50
C LYS A 73 -19.64 -14.60 10.09
N GLY A 74 -18.37 -14.26 9.86
CA GLY A 74 -17.86 -14.01 8.50
C GLY A 74 -18.09 -12.59 7.99
N TYR A 75 -18.28 -11.64 8.91
CA TYR A 75 -18.38 -10.22 8.61
C TYR A 75 -17.27 -9.43 9.31
N ALA A 76 -16.96 -8.27 8.78
CA ALA A 76 -16.08 -7.30 9.42
C ALA A 76 -16.57 -5.88 9.15
N SER A 77 -16.33 -4.99 10.11
CA SER A 77 -16.51 -3.57 9.90
C SER A 77 -15.26 -3.01 9.22
N VAL A 78 -15.43 -2.39 8.05
CA VAL A 78 -14.36 -1.85 7.21
C VAL A 78 -14.54 -0.35 7.08
N ARG A 79 -13.47 0.41 7.36
CA ARG A 79 -13.42 1.84 7.06
C ARG A 79 -12.77 2.04 5.69
N PHE A 80 -13.58 2.25 4.68
CA PHE A 80 -13.11 2.58 3.33
C PHE A 80 -12.55 4.01 3.26
N ARG A 81 -11.61 4.27 2.34
CA ARG A 81 -10.99 5.60 2.18
C ARG A 81 -11.98 6.67 1.70
N HIS A 82 -12.95 6.29 0.87
CA HIS A 82 -13.92 7.22 0.26
C HIS A 82 -15.08 7.56 1.21
N GLN A 83 -15.18 6.89 2.36
CA GLN A 83 -16.21 7.08 3.37
C GLN A 83 -15.60 7.36 4.75
N ARG A 84 -16.31 8.12 5.59
CA ARG A 84 -15.86 8.36 6.97
C ARG A 84 -16.37 7.30 7.94
N THR A 85 -17.59 6.83 7.73
CA THR A 85 -18.26 5.84 8.57
C THR A 85 -17.84 4.44 8.14
N PRO A 86 -17.46 3.55 9.08
CA PRO A 86 -17.24 2.15 8.76
C PRO A 86 -18.52 1.45 8.29
N GLU A 87 -18.41 0.57 7.31
CA GLU A 87 -19.50 -0.26 6.80
C GLU A 87 -19.28 -1.74 7.15
N MET A 88 -20.37 -2.49 7.26
CA MET A 88 -20.32 -3.93 7.51
C MET A 88 -20.19 -4.70 6.20
N GLU A 89 -19.14 -5.52 6.11
CA GLU A 89 -18.75 -6.23 4.89
C GLU A 89 -18.57 -7.72 5.12
N MET A 90 -18.94 -8.52 4.12
CA MET A 90 -18.69 -9.97 4.12
C MET A 90 -17.21 -10.24 3.86
N LEU A 91 -16.61 -11.12 4.66
CA LEU A 91 -15.19 -11.47 4.50
C LEU A 91 -14.89 -12.14 3.14
N SER A 92 -15.88 -12.80 2.53
CA SER A 92 -15.76 -13.41 1.19
C SER A 92 -15.53 -12.38 0.08
N ASP A 93 -15.95 -11.14 0.30
CA ASP A 93 -15.95 -10.08 -0.71
C ASP A 93 -14.70 -9.19 -0.58
N LEU A 94 -13.90 -9.42 0.47
CA LEU A 94 -12.67 -8.69 0.76
C LEU A 94 -11.45 -9.41 0.19
N ILE A 95 -10.52 -8.62 -0.32
CA ILE A 95 -9.22 -9.09 -0.82
C ILE A 95 -8.13 -8.40 -0.01
N HIS A 96 -7.14 -9.15 0.48
CA HIS A 96 -5.98 -8.56 1.15
C HIS A 96 -5.22 -7.64 0.20
N VAL A 97 -4.83 -6.46 0.71
CA VAL A 97 -3.97 -5.53 -0.01
C VAL A 97 -2.59 -5.56 0.64
N PRO A 98 -1.55 -5.98 -0.09
CA PRO A 98 -0.18 -5.98 0.43
C PRO A 98 0.34 -4.55 0.64
N ASP A 99 1.34 -4.40 1.50
CA ASP A 99 1.78 -3.09 1.98
C ASP A 99 2.37 -2.20 0.87
N ASP A 100 2.96 -2.79 -0.15
CA ASP A 100 3.48 -2.14 -1.36
C ASP A 100 2.36 -1.54 -2.22
N GLU A 101 1.31 -2.33 -2.52
CA GLU A 101 0.12 -1.84 -3.22
C GLU A 101 -0.54 -0.71 -2.42
N TRP A 102 -0.68 -0.90 -1.11
CA TRP A 102 -1.27 0.12 -0.23
C TRP A 102 -0.48 1.44 -0.23
N ARG A 103 0.86 1.37 -0.25
CA ARG A 103 1.71 2.58 -0.33
C ARG A 103 1.46 3.33 -1.64
N TYR A 104 1.38 2.64 -2.76
CA TYR A 104 1.09 3.27 -4.06
C TYR A 104 -0.26 4.01 -4.02
N ILE A 105 -1.28 3.37 -3.46
CA ILE A 105 -2.63 3.93 -3.36
C ILE A 105 -2.66 5.15 -2.42
N CYS A 106 -1.91 5.15 -1.31
CA CYS A 106 -1.87 6.27 -0.36
C CYS A 106 -1.08 7.49 -0.84
N VAL A 107 -0.22 7.35 -1.85
CA VAL A 107 0.57 8.47 -2.40
C VAL A 107 -0.23 9.26 -3.44
N GLN A 108 -1.34 8.70 -3.93
CA GLN A 108 -2.38 9.40 -4.71
C GLN A 108 -3.40 10.07 -3.79
#